data_AF-A0A0H2SDH5-F1
#
_entry.id   AF-A0A0H2SDH5-F1
#
_cell.length_a   1.000
_cell.length_b   1.000
_cell.length_c   1.000
_cell.angle_alpha   90.00
_cell.angle_beta   90.00
_cell.angle_gamma   90.00
#
_symmetry.space_group_name_H-M   'P 1'
#
loop_
_entity.id
_entity.type
_entity.pdbx_description
1 polymer ?
#
loop_
_entity_poly.entity_id
_entity_poly.type
_entity_poly.pdbx_seq_one_letter_code
_entity_poly.pdbx_strand_id
1 'polypeptide(L)' 'MKVVYLPGYSPDLNPIEEAFSSIKAWMRRNRDFVLGELSGRPGADPYVMIWDAVFSVTAEKAKGWFKHSGYIM' A
#
# COMPACT_ATOMS: atom_id res chain seq x y z
N MET A 1 -21.83 12.79 -4.91
CA MET A 1 -20.90 11.74 -4.43
C MET A 1 -21.59 10.39 -4.60
N LYS A 2 -20.97 9.42 -5.27
CA LYS A 2 -21.51 8.06 -5.41
C LYS A 2 -20.77 7.14 -4.46
N VAL A 3 -21.50 6.39 -3.64
CA VAL A 3 -20.94 5.34 -2.78
C VAL A 3 -21.16 4.00 -3.49
N VAL A 4 -20.13 3.17 -3.51
CA VAL A 4 -20.22 1.80 -4.03
C VAL A 4 -20.36 0.86 -2.85
N TYR A 5 -21.42 0.04 -2.86
CA TYR A 5 -21.63 -0.96 -1.83
C TYR A 5 -20.60 -2.08 -1.95
N LEU A 6 -19.99 -2.45 -0.83
CA LEU A 6 -19.08 -3.58 -0.70
C LEU A 6 -19.75 -4.62 0.22
N PRO A 7 -19.98 -5.86 -0.24
CA PRO A 7 -20.49 -6.91 0.62
C PRO A 7 -19.55 -7.16 1.81
N GLY A 8 -20.12 -7.55 2.96
CA GLY A 8 -19.33 -7.89 4.14
C GLY A 8 -18.33 -9.02 3.86
N TYR A 9 -17.16 -8.97 4.51
CA TYR A 9 -16.10 -9.98 4.38
C TYR A 9 -15.64 -10.26 2.95
N SER A 10 -15.72 -9.26 2.06
CA SER A 10 -15.26 -9.36 0.67
C SER A 10 -14.01 -8.50 0.42
N PRO A 11 -12.87 -8.79 1.05
CA PRO A 11 -11.64 -8.01 0.87
C PRO A 11 -11.11 -8.07 -0.57
N ASP A 12 -11.40 -9.16 -1.29
CA ASP A 12 -11.01 -9.34 -2.70
C ASP A 12 -11.68 -8.30 -3.63
N LEU A 13 -12.82 -7.77 -3.20
CA LEU A 13 -13.55 -6.70 -3.89
C LEU A 13 -13.07 -5.31 -3.48
N ASN A 14 -12.04 -5.17 -2.64
CA ASN A 14 -11.52 -3.88 -2.20
C ASN A 14 -10.04 -3.68 -2.61
N PRO A 15 -9.74 -2.90 -3.67
CA PRO A 15 -8.40 -2.80 -4.23
C PRO A 15 -7.35 -2.18 -3.28
N ILE A 16 -7.80 -1.51 -2.20
CA ILE A 16 -6.86 -0.98 -1.19
C ILE A 16 -6.15 -2.10 -0.41
N GLU A 17 -6.74 -3.29 -0.31
CA GLU A 17 -6.14 -4.42 0.40
C GLU A 17 -4.84 -4.87 -0.29
N GLU A 18 -4.84 -4.94 -1.62
CA GLU A 18 -3.65 -5.23 -2.42
C GLU A 18 -2.61 -4.11 -2.32
N ALA A 19 -3.06 -2.84 -2.27
CA ALA A 19 -2.18 -1.71 -2.04
C ALA A 19 -1.45 -1.81 -0.70
N PHE A 20 -2.16 -2.08 0.39
CA PHE A 20 -1.55 -2.31 1.70
C PHE A 20 -0.63 -3.53 1.71
N SER A 21 -0.99 -4.60 1.02
CA SER A 21 -0.11 -5.77 0.86
C SER A 21 1.19 -5.39 0.14
N SER A 22 1.12 -4.62 -0.95
CA SER A 22 2.29 -4.13 -1.70
C SER A 22 3.18 -3.22 -0.85
N ILE A 23 2.60 -2.27 -0.11
CA ILE A 23 3.34 -1.35 0.78
C ILE A 23 4.07 -2.15 1.86
N LYS A 24 3.37 -3.06 2.56
CA LYS A 24 3.99 -3.94 3.56
C LYS A 24 5.10 -4.80 2.96
N ALA A 25 4.91 -5.32 1.75
CA ALA A 25 5.92 -6.11 1.06
C ALA A 25 7.16 -5.26 0.71
N TRP A 26 6.99 -4.01 0.29
CA TRP A 26 8.10 -3.07 0.10
C TRP A 26 8.85 -2.83 1.40
N MET A 27 8.15 -2.57 2.51
CA MET A 27 8.79 -2.36 3.82
C MET A 27 9.58 -3.59 4.28
N ARG A 28 9.03 -4.79 4.08
CA ARG A 28 9.72 -6.06 4.40
C ARG A 28 10.98 -6.27 3.56
N ARG A 29 10.96 -5.91 2.28
CA ARG A 29 12.15 -5.98 1.41
C ARG A 29 13.22 -4.96 1.80
N ASN A 30 12.81 -3.80 2.33
CA ASN A 30 13.70 -2.73 2.78
C ASN A 30 13.88 -2.72 4.30
N ARG A 31 13.86 -3.90 4.94
CA ARG A 31 13.75 -4.05 6.40
C ARG A 31 14.77 -3.20 7.17
N ASP A 32 16.04 -3.21 6.76
CA ASP A 32 17.09 -2.53 7.52
C ASP A 32 16.98 -1.01 7.43
N PHE A 33 16.59 -0.49 6.25
CA PHE A 33 16.23 0.92 6.08
C PHE A 33 15.03 1.28 6.98
N VAL A 34 13.95 0.51 6.92
CA VAL A 34 12.74 0.73 7.73
C VAL A 34 13.06 0.74 9.23
N LEU A 35 13.87 -0.20 9.72
CA LEU A 35 14.28 -0.24 11.12
C LEU A 35 15.18 0.95 11.49
N GLY A 36 16.04 1.41 10.58
CA GLY A 36 16.84 2.61 10.76
C GLY A 36 15.97 3.86 10.93
N GLU A 37 14.96 4.03 10.09
CA GLU A 37 14.06 5.19 10.14
C GLU A 37 13.05 5.13 11.30
N LEU A 38 12.76 3.93 11.82
CA LEU A 38 11.93 3.74 13.02
C LEU A 38 12.72 3.81 14.34
N SER A 39 14.06 3.91 14.29
CA SER A 39 14.91 3.81 15.48
C SER A 39 14.87 5.04 16.41
N GLY A 40 14.38 6.18 15.93
CA GLY A 40 14.40 7.45 16.68
C GLY A 40 15.80 8.08 16.82
N ARG A 41 16.82 7.56 16.12
CA ARG A 41 18.16 8.16 16.08
C ARG A 41 18.13 9.55 15.42
N PRO A 42 19.08 10.44 15.73
CA PRO A 42 19.24 11.69 14.99
C PRO A 42 19.32 11.44 13.47
N GLY A 43 18.46 12.10 12.71
CA GLY A 43 18.37 11.96 11.25
C GLY A 43 17.44 10.85 10.75
N ALA A 44 16.81 10.07 11.63
CA ALA A 44 15.73 9.17 11.22
C ALA A 44 14.42 9.95 10.99
N ASP A 45 13.73 9.62 9.89
CA ASP A 45 12.44 10.18 9.53
C ASP A 45 11.45 9.07 9.11
N PRO A 46 10.61 8.59 10.04
CA PRO A 46 9.65 7.53 9.73
C PRO A 46 8.55 8.00 8.78
N TYR A 47 8.27 9.30 8.66
CA TYR A 47 7.25 9.79 7.75
C TYR A 47 7.75 9.74 6.30
N VAL A 48 8.99 10.18 6.05
CA VAL A 48 9.61 10.06 4.72
C VAL A 48 9.70 8.60 4.29
N MET A 49 10.11 7.70 5.19
CA MET A 49 10.13 6.26 4.91
C MET A 49 8.74 5.70 4.53
N ILE A 50 7.67 6.12 5.23
CA ILE A 50 6.30 5.75 4.88
C ILE A 50 5.93 6.30 3.50
N TRP A 51 6.31 7.54 3.19
CA TRP A 51 6.08 8.11 1.86
C TRP A 51 6.77 7.29 0.77
N ASP A 52 8.03 6.89 0.94
CA ASP A 52 8.73 6.02 -0.01
C ASP A 52 7.99 4.70 -0.23
N ALA A 53 7.47 4.11 0.85
CA ALA A 53 6.69 2.87 0.78
C ALA A 53 5.36 3.09 0.02
N VAL A 54 4.65 4.18 0.29
CA VAL A 54 3.38 4.54 -0.38
C VAL A 54 3.62 4.83 -1.86
N PHE A 55 4.64 5.61 -2.21
CA PHE A 55 4.98 5.95 -3.60
C PHE A 55 5.59 4.77 -4.38
N SER A 56 5.88 3.64 -3.74
CA SER A 56 6.18 2.39 -4.43
C SER A 56 4.96 1.76 -5.14
N VAL A 57 3.75 2.27 -4.87
CA VAL A 57 2.52 1.92 -5.58
C VAL A 57 2.43 2.74 -6.87
N THR A 58 2.54 2.06 -8.02
CA THR A 58 2.45 2.70 -9.33
C THR A 58 1.02 2.68 -9.87
N ALA A 59 0.76 3.50 -10.89
CA ALA A 59 -0.53 3.53 -11.59
C ALA A 59 -0.87 2.17 -12.23
N GLU A 60 0.13 1.44 -12.73
CA GLU A 60 -0.03 0.12 -13.33
C GLU A 60 -0.48 -0.90 -12.29
N LYS A 61 0.13 -0.88 -11.10
CA LYS A 61 -0.28 -1.73 -9.98
C LYS A 61 -1.72 -1.42 -9.57
N ALA A 62 -2.04 -0.14 -9.37
CA ALA A 62 -3.39 0.29 -9.00
C ALA A 62 -4.41 -0.18 -10.04
N LYS A 63 -4.14 0.04 -11.33
CA LYS A 63 -4.99 -0.45 -12.42
C LYS A 63 -5.17 -1.97 -12.37
N GLY A 64 -4.10 -2.72 -12.11
CA GLY A 64 -4.14 -4.17 -11.93
C GLY A 64 -5.09 -4.59 -10.80
N TRP A 65 -5.05 -3.91 -9.66
CA TRP A 65 -5.90 -4.23 -8.50
C TRP A 65 -7.35 -3.83 -8.72
N PHE A 66 -7.63 -2.69 -9.36
CA PHE A 66 -8.99 -2.35 -9.75
C PHE A 66 -9.57 -3.38 -10.74
N LYS A 67 -8.74 -3.93 -11.64
CA LYS A 67 -9.16 -5.01 -12.54
C LYS A 67 -9.42 -6.31 -11.78
N HIS A 68 -8.53 -6.67 -10.86
CA HIS A 68 -8.66 -7.87 -10.03
C HIS A 68 -9.92 -7.82 -9.15
N SER A 69 -10.24 -6.67 -8.56
CA SER A 69 -11.48 -6.43 -7.81
C SER A 69 -12.73 -6.23 -8.69
N GLY A 70 -12.63 -6.37 -10.02
CA GLY A 70 -13.78 -6.34 -10.93
C GLY A 70 -14.36 -4.95 -11.24
N TYR A 71 -13.66 -3.87 -10.91
CA TYR A 71 -14.12 -2.50 -11.18
C TYR A 71 -13.84 -2.02 -12.60
N ILE A 72 -12.85 -2.60 -13.27
CA ILE A 72 -12.49 -2.28 -14.65
C ILE A 72 -12.16 -3.56 -15.43
N MET A 73 -12.38 -3.54 -16.75
CA MET A 73 -12.11 -4.65 -17.67
C MET A 73 -10.74 -4.52 -18.35
#